data_AF-X0T9H0-F1
#
_entry.id   AF-X0T9H0-F1
#
_cell.length_a   1.000
_cell.length_b   1.000
_cell.length_c   1.000
_cell.angle_alpha   90.00
_cell.angle_beta   90.00
_cell.angle_gamma   90.00
#
_symmetry.space_group_name_H-M   'P 1'
#
loop_
_entity.id
_entity.type
_entity.pdbx_description
1 polymer ?
#
loop_
_entity_poly.entity_id
_entity_poly.type
_entity_poly.pdbx_seq_one_letter_code
_entity_poly.pdbx_strand_id
1 'polypeptide(L)' 'VAERAGISRSTLVFVEKGYAGVSIGYYLNVLKVLGLEKDFSLIAKDDELGRKLQDANLITKERAPKKK' A
#
# COMPACT_ATOMS: atom_id res chain seq x y z
N VAL A 1 -11.07 -1.99 15.65
CA VAL A 1 -10.30 -1.57 14.46
C VAL A 1 -10.21 -2.70 13.43
N ALA A 2 -9.76 -3.90 13.81
CA ALA A 2 -9.71 -5.07 12.90
C ALA A 2 -11.05 -5.37 12.19
N GLU A 3 -12.16 -5.41 12.94
CA GLU A 3 -13.51 -5.64 12.39
C GLU A 3 -13.95 -4.54 11.41
N ARG A 4 -13.75 -3.27 11.80
CA ARG A 4 -14.01 -2.09 10.95
C ARG A 4 -13.13 -2.07 9.68
N ALA A 5 -11.91 -2.62 9.76
CA ALA A 5 -10.98 -2.73 8.64
C ALA A 5 -11.15 -4.04 7.84
N GLY A 6 -12.13 -4.89 8.18
CA GLY A 6 -12.40 -6.13 7.46
C GLY A 6 -11.25 -7.15 7.50
N ILE A 7 -10.42 -7.12 8.55
CA ILE A 7 -9.25 -8.02 8.69
C ILE A 7 -9.32 -8.87 9.96
N SER A 8 -8.60 -9.98 9.95
CA SER A 8 -8.42 -10.79 11.16
C SER A 8 -7.62 -10.03 12.22
N ARG A 9 -7.87 -10.31 13.51
CA ARG A 9 -7.08 -9.74 14.61
C ARG A 9 -5.60 -10.07 14.49
N SER A 10 -5.27 -11.27 14.02
CA SER A 10 -3.90 -11.71 13.79
C SER A 10 -3.20 -10.83 12.74
N THR A 11 -3.90 -10.48 11.66
CA THR A 11 -3.39 -9.55 10.64
C THR A 11 -3.15 -8.16 11.21
N LEU A 12 -4.03 -7.66 12.09
CA LEU A 12 -3.82 -6.37 12.74
C LEU A 12 -2.53 -6.36 13.59
N VAL A 13 -2.24 -7.43 14.33
CA VAL A 13 -0.97 -7.54 15.09
C VAL A 13 0.25 -7.51 14.17
N PHE A 14 0.17 -8.14 12.99
CA PHE A 14 1.26 -8.07 12.01
C PHE A 14 1.41 -6.66 11.40
N VAL A 15 0.30 -5.95 11.18
CA VAL A 15 0.30 -4.54 10.77
C VAL A 15 0.98 -3.68 11.83
N GLU A 16 0.63 -3.84 13.10
CA GLU A 16 1.22 -3.09 14.22
C GLU A 16 2.71 -3.37 14.40
N LYS A 17 3.15 -4.59 14.10
CA LYS A 17 4.57 -4.98 14.11
C LYS A 17 5.35 -4.53 12.86
N GLY A 18 4.69 -3.94 11.87
CA GLY A 18 5.34 -3.53 10.61
C GLY A 18 5.84 -4.71 9.77
N TYR A 19 5.17 -5.86 9.83
CA TYR A 19 5.60 -7.05 9.09
C TYR A 19 5.50 -6.83 7.58
N ALA A 20 6.61 -7.02 6.86
CA ALA A 20 6.72 -6.79 5.42
C ALA A 20 5.87 -7.75 4.55
N GLY A 21 5.42 -8.88 5.11
CA GLY A 21 4.52 -9.81 4.42
C GLY A 21 3.06 -9.36 4.37
N VAL A 22 2.70 -8.27 5.06
CA VAL A 22 1.35 -7.73 5.01
C VAL A 22 1.20 -6.81 3.80
N SER A 23 0.12 -6.99 3.04
CA SER A 23 -0.19 -6.15 1.88
C SER A 23 -0.40 -4.69 2.29
N ILE A 24 0.14 -3.75 1.49
CA ILE A 24 0.01 -2.30 1.72
C ILE A 24 -1.45 -1.84 1.84
N GLY A 25 -2.37 -2.53 1.16
CA GLY A 25 -3.81 -2.23 1.24
C GLY A 25 -4.38 -2.41 2.63
N TYR A 26 -3.87 -3.36 3.43
CA TYR A 26 -4.32 -3.54 4.81
C TYR A 26 -3.86 -2.41 5.72
N TYR A 27 -2.64 -1.91 5.54
CA TYR A 27 -2.15 -0.71 6.25
C TYR A 27 -3.03 0.50 5.95
N LEU A 28 -3.35 0.73 4.67
CA LEU A 28 -4.23 1.82 4.26
C LEU A 28 -5.65 1.68 4.84
N ASN A 29 -6.21 0.48 4.89
CA ASN A 29 -7.55 0.29 5.42
C ASN A 29 -7.60 0.51 6.95
N VAL A 30 -6.56 0.11 7.67
CA VAL A 30 -6.42 0.39 9.10
C VAL A 30 -6.28 1.90 9.34
N LEU A 31 -5.44 2.60 8.58
CA LEU A 31 -5.29 4.05 8.67
C LEU A 31 -6.61 4.79 8.38
N LYS A 32 -7.35 4.36 7.35
CA LYS A 32 -8.67 4.90 7.00
C LYS A 32 -9.68 4.75 8.15
N VAL A 33 -9.74 3.57 8.77
CA VAL A 33 -10.64 3.32 9.93
C VAL A 33 -10.29 4.17 11.15
N LEU A 34 -9.02 4.57 11.27
CA LEU A 34 -8.53 5.47 12.31
C LEU A 34 -8.67 6.96 11.95
N GLY A 35 -9.06 7.30 10.72
CA GLY A 35 -9.14 8.68 10.23
C GLY A 35 -7.78 9.31 9.88
N LEU A 36 -6.72 8.50 9.81
CA LEU A 36 -5.33 8.92 9.54
C LEU A 36 -4.94 8.74 8.07
N GLU A 37 -5.92 8.61 7.17
CA GLU A 37 -5.67 8.40 5.73
C GLU A 37 -4.88 9.56 5.10
N LYS A 38 -5.05 10.78 5.62
CA LYS A 38 -4.38 11.98 5.12
C LYS A 38 -2.90 12.02 5.51
N ASP A 39 -2.53 11.39 6.62
CA ASP A 39 -1.13 11.32 7.08
C ASP A 39 -0.28 10.46 6.14
N PHE A 40 -0.89 9.53 5.39
CA PHE A 40 -0.19 8.81 4.33
C PHE A 40 0.36 9.74 3.24
N SER A 41 -0.30 10.88 2.99
CA SER A 41 0.22 11.90 2.08
C SER A 41 1.46 12.61 2.61
N LEU A 42 1.70 12.61 3.93
CA LEU A 42 2.96 13.13 4.49
C LEU A 42 4.12 12.22 4.12
N ILE A 43 3.93 10.89 4.24
CA ILE A 43 4.94 9.89 3.85
C ILE A 43 5.22 9.97 2.34
N ALA A 44 4.19 10.21 1.52
CA ALA A 44 4.34 10.30 0.07
C ALA A 44 5.00 11.61 -0.43
N LYS A 45 5.15 12.64 0.42
CA LYS A 45 5.79 13.91 0.01
C LYS A 45 7.29 13.75 -0.21
N ASP A 46 7.94 12.86 0.52
CA ASP A 46 9.39 12.67 0.45
C ASP A 46 9.83 11.76 -0.73
N ASP A 47 8.89 11.19 -1.50
CA ASP A 47 9.20 10.30 -2.62
C ASP A 47 9.34 11.05 -3.96
N GLU A 48 10.39 11.88 -4.06
CA GLU A 48 10.72 12.61 -5.30
C GLU A 48 11.04 11.67 -6.47
N LEU A 49 11.66 10.51 -6.20
CA LEU A 49 12.02 9.52 -7.21
C LEU A 49 10.78 8.85 -7.79
N GLY A 50 9.88 8.37 -6.93
CA GLY A 50 8.64 7.72 -7.35
C GLY A 50 7.77 8.64 -8.18
N ARG A 51 7.71 9.94 -7.85
CA ARG A 51 7.05 10.96 -8.68
C ARG A 51 7.67 11.05 -10.07
N LYS A 52 8.98 11.27 -10.16
CA LYS A 52 9.69 11.32 -11.45
C LYS A 52 9.46 10.06 -12.31
N LEU A 53 9.41 8.87 -11.69
CA LEU A 53 9.13 7.62 -12.39
C LEU A 53 7.68 7.51 -12.88
N GLN A 54 6.70 8.01 -12.12
CA GLN A 54 5.31 8.08 -12.55
C GLN A 54 5.13 9.08 -13.70
N ASP A 55 5.76 10.25 -13.59
CA ASP A 55 5.72 11.31 -14.60
C ASP A 55 6.44 10.91 -15.91
N ALA A 56 7.41 10.00 -15.82
CA ALA A 56 8.21 9.52 -16.95
C ALA A 56 7.41 8.73 -18.02
N ASN A 57 6.09 8.53 -17.86
CA ASN A 57 5.21 7.82 -18.80
C ASN A 57 5.87 6.55 -19.38
N LEU A 58 6.45 5.75 -18.49
CA LEU A 58 7.27 4.61 -18.88
C LEU A 58 6.45 3.67 -19.75
N ILE A 59 6.99 3.36 -20.93
CA ILE A 59 6.38 2.42 -21.87
C ILE A 59 6.42 1.04 -21.20
N THR A 60 5.28 0.55 -20.73
CA THR A 60 5.21 -0.80 -20.17
C THR A 60 5.45 -1.80 -21.30
N LYS A 61 6.51 -2.61 -21.19
CA LYS A 61 6.79 -3.65 -22.17
C LYS A 61 5.58 -4.58 -22.28
N GLU A 62 5.18 -4.91 -23.51
CA GLU A 62 4.09 -5.85 -23.75
C GLU A 62 4.39 -7.18 -23.05
N ARG A 63 3.37 -7.70 -22.37
CA ARG A 63 3.46 -8.96 -21.66
C ARG A 63 3.79 -10.06 -22.67
N ALA A 64 4.81 -10.87 -22.39
CA ALA A 64 5.14 -12.01 -23.24
C ALA A 64 3.91 -12.94 -23.39
N PRO A 65 3.66 -13.47 -24.59
CA PRO A 65 2.54 -14.37 -24.80
C PRO A 65 2.68 -15.62 -23.92
N LYS A 66 1.57 -16.04 -23.31
CA LYS A 66 1.53 -17.24 -22.46
C LYS A 66 1.80 -18.45 -23.36
N LYS A 67 2.93 -19.16 -23.16
CA LYS A 67 3.15 -20.46 -23.79
C LYS A 67 2.03 -21.41 -23.34
N LYS A 68 1.32 -22.00 -24.30
CA LYS A 68 0.40 -23.12 -24.06
C LYS A 68 1.17 -24.37 -23.73
#